data_AF-A0A1X2GI23-F1
#
_entry.id   AF-A0A1X2GI23-F1
#
_cell.length_a   1.000
_cell.length_b   1.000
_cell.length_c   1.000
_cell.angle_alpha   90.00
_cell.angle_beta   90.00
_cell.angle_gamma   90.00
#
_symmetry.space_group_name_H-M   'P 1'
#
loop_
_entity.id
_entity.type
_entity.pdbx_description
1 polymer ?
#
loop_
_entity_poly.entity_id
_entity_poly.type
_entity_poly.pdbx_seq_one_letter_code
_entity_poly.pdbx_strand_id
1 'polypeptide(L)' 'MTNISRNFALCIFFNMEYSDENAERLAQQLDSYHELDICYSTEQGKPMLQTKVKINGDPL' A
#
# COMPACT_ATOMS: atom_id res chain seq x y z
N MET A 1 -2.28 -3.49 18.17
CA MET A 1 -1.75 -3.02 16.88
C MET A 1 -2.67 -3.54 15.78
N THR A 2 -3.42 -2.65 15.15
CA THR A 2 -4.35 -3.05 14.09
C THR A 2 -3.52 -3.27 12.83
N ASN A 3 -3.18 -4.53 12.56
CA ASN A 3 -2.45 -4.93 11.38
C ASN A 3 -3.40 -4.79 10.19
N ILE A 4 -3.46 -3.60 9.57
CA ILE A 4 -4.30 -3.39 8.39
C ILE A 4 -3.70 -4.19 7.22
N SER A 5 -4.54 -4.87 6.46
CA SER A 5 -4.06 -5.60 5.29
C SER A 5 -3.54 -4.62 4.23
N ARG A 6 -2.60 -5.07 3.39
CA ARG A 6 -2.12 -4.31 2.23
C ARG A 6 -3.27 -3.79 1.37
N ASN A 7 -4.30 -4.62 1.17
CA ASN A 7 -5.50 -4.26 0.40
C ASN A 7 -6.27 -3.11 1.04
N PHE A 8 -6.41 -3.12 2.37
CA PHE A 8 -7.03 -2.02 3.10
C PHE A 8 -6.17 -0.74 3.02
N ALA A 9 -4.84 -0.88 3.11
CA ALA A 9 -3.91 0.23 2.93
C ALA A 9 -3.98 0.85 1.53
N LEU A 10 -4.15 0.04 0.48
CA LEU A 10 -4.36 0.52 -0.89
C LEU A 10 -5.62 1.39 -0.99
N CYS A 11 -6.74 0.91 -0.44
CA CYS A 11 -7.99 1.66 -0.46
C CYS A 11 -7.87 2.99 0.30
N ILE A 12 -7.19 3.01 1.46
CA ILE A 12 -6.89 4.25 2.19
C ILE A 12 -6.04 5.20 1.33
N PHE A 13 -4.97 4.70 0.70
CA PHE A 13 -4.06 5.52 -0.09
C PHE A 13 -4.74 6.19 -1.28
N PHE A 14 -5.57 5.44 -2.00
CA PHE A 14 -6.32 5.94 -3.15
C PHE A 14 -7.64 6.62 -2.76
N ASN A 15 -7.92 6.77 -1.46
CA ASN A 15 -9.14 7.37 -0.92
C ASN A 15 -10.42 6.73 -1.49
N MET A 16 -10.43 5.39 -1.51
CA MET A 16 -11.53 4.55 -1.98
C MET A 16 -12.11 3.74 -0.82
N GLU A 17 -13.41 3.42 -0.89
CA GLU A 17 -14.02 2.48 0.04
C GLU A 17 -13.45 1.07 -0.15
N TYR A 18 -13.28 0.34 0.96
CA TYR A 18 -12.82 -1.04 0.89
C TYR A 18 -13.89 -1.96 0.31
N SER A 19 -13.58 -2.51 -0.87
CA SER A 19 -14.21 -3.70 -1.43
C SER A 19 -13.12 -4.57 -2.06
N ASP A 20 -13.36 -5.87 -2.19
CA ASP A 20 -12.39 -6.77 -2.81
C ASP A 20 -12.12 -6.38 -4.28
N GLU A 21 -13.15 -5.91 -4.99
CA GLU A 21 -13.03 -5.38 -6.35
C GLU A 21 -12.13 -4.12 -6.40
N ASN A 22 -12.34 -3.15 -5.50
CA ASN A 22 -11.51 -1.96 -5.43
C ASN A 22 -10.08 -2.33 -5.08
N ALA A 23 -9.87 -3.22 -4.11
CA ALA A 23 -8.54 -3.65 -3.71
C ALA A 23 -7.79 -4.33 -4.87
N GLU A 24 -8.43 -5.22 -5.60
CA GLU A 24 -7.83 -5.92 -6.74
C GLU A 24 -7.48 -4.96 -7.88
N ARG A 25 -8.40 -4.06 -8.24
CA ARG A 25 -8.17 -3.02 -9.25
C ARG A 25 -6.99 -2.11 -8.86
N LEU A 26 -6.94 -1.69 -7.60
CA LEU A 26 -5.88 -0.81 -7.09
C LEU A 26 -4.53 -1.55 -6.98
N ALA A 27 -4.52 -2.85 -6.69
CA ALA A 27 -3.32 -3.67 -6.71
C ALA A 27 -2.74 -3.79 -8.13
N GLN A 28 -3.58 -4.05 -9.13
CA GLN A 28 -3.17 -4.06 -10.54
C GLN A 28 -2.64 -2.70 -10.98
N GLN A 29 -3.28 -1.61 -10.53
CA GLN A 29 -2.82 -0.26 -10.79
C GLN A 29 -1.44 0.00 -10.15
N LEU A 30 -1.22 -0.45 -8.91
CA LEU A 30 0.08 -0.32 -8.24
C LEU A 30 1.17 -1.11 -8.96
N ASP A 31 0.89 -2.33 -9.43
CA ASP A 31 1.84 -3.14 -10.17
C ASP A 31 2.29 -2.48 -11.49
N SER A 32 1.43 -1.66 -12.10
CA SER A 32 1.77 -0.85 -13.27
C SER A 32 2.82 0.23 -13.00
N TYR A 33 3.08 0.58 -11.74
CA TYR A 33 4.12 1.52 -11.34
C TYR A 33 5.50 0.88 -11.20
N HIS A 34 5.61 -0.43 -11.47
CA HIS A 34 6.84 -1.22 -11.53
C HIS A 34 7.69 -1.19 -10.26
N GLU A 35 8.46 -0.12 -10.07
CA GLU A 35 9.43 0.04 -8.99
C GLU A 35 8.82 0.58 -7.69
N LEU A 36 7.54 0.97 -7.72
CA LEU A 36 6.81 1.46 -6.55
C LEU A 36 6.02 0.33 -5.89
N ASP A 37 5.89 0.40 -4.58
CA ASP A 37 4.97 -0.39 -3.76
C ASP A 37 4.41 0.50 -2.63
N ILE A 38 3.37 0.00 -1.97
CA ILE A 38 2.76 0.65 -0.82
C ILE A 38 3.45 0.16 0.46
N CYS A 39 3.95 1.11 1.24
CA CYS A 39 4.47 0.87 2.58
C CYS A 39 3.50 1.47 3.62
N TYR A 40 3.42 0.84 4.79
CA TYR A 40 2.67 1.34 5.92
C TYR A 40 3.57 1.35 7.16
N SER A 41 3.98 2.53 7.60
CA SER A 41 4.71 2.69 8.85
C SER A 41 3.75 2.57 10.02
N THR A 42 4.15 1.82 11.04
CA THR A 42 3.46 1.69 12.33
C THR A 42 3.32 3.01 13.07
N GLU A 43 4.19 3.99 12.79
CA GLU A 43 4.24 5.27 13.50
C GLU A 43 3.29 6.34 12.91
N GLN A 44 3.03 6.30 11.59
CA GLN A 44 2.28 7.37 10.93
C GLN A 44 0.84 7.00 10.60
N GLY A 45 0.46 5.72 10.72
CA GLY A 45 -0.91 5.25 10.48
C GLY A 45 -1.46 5.56 9.09
N LYS A 46 -0.58 5.93 8.15
CA LYS A 46 -0.91 6.38 6.80
C LYS A 46 -0.10 5.59 5.78
N PRO A 47 -0.75 4.97 4.80
CA PRO A 47 -0.04 4.33 3.71
C PRO A 47 0.69 5.36 2.84
N MET A 48 1.82 4.98 2.28
CA MET A 48 2.61 5.80 1.37
C MET A 48 3.21 4.97 0.23
N LEU A 49 3.38 5.59 -0.94
CA LEU A 49 4.14 4.99 -2.03
C LEU A 49 5.63 5.12 -1.76
N GLN A 50 6.36 4.02 -1.95
CA GLN A 50 7.79 3.97 -1.79
C GLN A 50 8.41 3.03 -2.82
N THR A 51 9.68 3.29 -3.18
CA THR A 51 10.43 2.38 -4.03
C THR A 51 10.63 1.02 -3.37
N LYS A 52 10.49 -0.06 -4.14
CA LYS A 52 10.79 -1.43 -3.73
C LYS A 52 12.20 -1.57 -3.17
N VAL A 53 13.17 -0.85 -3.75
CA VAL A 53 14.56 -0.81 -3.25
C VAL A 53 14.63 -0.30 -1.81
N LYS A 54 13.89 0.76 -1.46
CA LYS A 54 13.92 1.30 -0.10
C LYS A 54 13.16 0.39 0.88
N ILE A 55 12.03 -0.18 0.46
CA ILE A 55 11.27 -1.15 1.27
C ILE A 55 12.11 -2.40 1.57
N ASN A 56 12.81 -2.93 0.56
CA ASN A 56 13.60 -4.16 0.69
C ASN A 56 14.98 -3.92 1.33
N GLY A 57 15.54 -2.71 1.18
CA GLY A 57 16.86 -2.35 1.69
C GLY A 57 16.85 -1.89 3.15
N ASP A 58 15.72 -1.38 3.63
CA ASP A 58 15.52 -0.97 5.03
C ASP A 58 14.01 -1.07 5.39
N PRO A 59 13.53 -2.25 5.82
CA PRO A 59 12.14 -2.45 6.21
C PRO A 59 11.92 -1.81 7.59
N LEU A 60 11.71 -0.49 7.62
CA LEU A 60 11.23 0.24 8.80
C LEU A 60 9.74 -0.01 9.06
#